data_AF-A0A9D8HKN0-F1
#
_entry.id   AF-A0A9D8HKN0-F1
#
_cell.length_a   1.000
_cell.length_b   1.000
_cell.length_c   1.000
_cell.angle_alpha   90.00
_cell.angle_beta   90.00
_cell.angle_gamma   90.00
#
_symmetry.space_group_name_H-M   'P 1'
#
loop_
_entity.id
_entity.type
_entity.pdbx_description
1 polymer ?
#
loop_
_entity_poly.entity_id
_entity_poly.type
_entity_poly.pdbx_seq_one_letter_code
_entity_poly.pdbx_strand_id
1 'polypeptide(L)' 'MLKDSSSKTLENLKEAFAGESQANRKYLAFAKKADEEGYGQAAKLFRAAADAETVHAHAH' A
#
# COMPACT_ATOMS: atom_id res chain seq x y z
N MET A 1 -35.39 6.58 3.94
CA MET A 1 -33.98 7.02 4.04
C MET A 1 -33.16 6.27 3.01
N LEU A 2 -32.88 6.89 1.86
CA LEU A 2 -31.95 6.34 0.88
C LEU A 2 -30.54 6.62 1.42
N LYS A 3 -29.83 5.58 1.88
CA LYS A 3 -28.40 5.68 2.16
C LYS A 3 -27.71 5.90 0.83
N ASP A 4 -27.25 7.12 0.63
CA ASP A 4 -26.58 7.59 -0.57
C ASP A 4 -25.41 6.65 -0.92
N SER A 5 -25.54 5.89 -2.01
CA SER A 5 -24.52 4.95 -2.48
C SER A 5 -23.21 5.66 -2.82
N SER A 6 -23.27 6.96 -3.15
CA SER A 6 -22.11 7.80 -3.38
C SER A 6 -21.25 7.99 -2.13
N SER A 7 -21.88 8.04 -0.95
CA SER A 7 -21.16 8.13 0.33
C SER A 7 -20.42 6.83 0.66
N LYS A 8 -21.02 5.67 0.41
CA LYS A 8 -20.38 4.38 0.68
C LYS A 8 -19.21 4.12 -0.27
N THR A 9 -19.35 4.44 -1.55
CA THR A 9 -18.25 4.33 -2.51
C THR A 9 -17.10 5.25 -2.14
N LEU A 10 -17.37 6.48 -1.73
CA LEU A 10 -16.32 7.42 -1.30
C LEU A 10 -15.57 6.92 -0.05
N GLU A 11 -16.28 6.39 0.94
CA GLU A 11 -15.62 5.82 2.13
C GLU A 11 -14.78 4.59 1.77
N ASN A 12 -15.28 3.71 0.89
CA ASN A 12 -14.50 2.57 0.40
C ASN A 12 -13.21 3.03 -0.31
N LEU A 13 -13.26 4.09 -1.12
CA LEU A 13 -12.07 4.63 -1.81
C LEU A 13 -11.05 5.21 -0.81
N LYS A 14 -11.52 5.91 0.23
CA LYS A 14 -10.64 6.41 1.30
C LYS A 14 -10.00 5.27 2.07
N GLU A 15 -10.76 4.22 2.39
CA GLU A 15 -10.26 3.04 3.08
C GLU A 15 -9.22 2.30 2.22
N ALA A 16 -9.48 2.14 0.91
CA ALA A 16 -8.53 1.56 -0.02
C ALA A 16 -7.23 2.39 -0.09
N PHE A 17 -7.33 3.71 -0.31
CA PHE A 17 -6.19 4.61 -0.34
C PHE A 17 -5.34 4.52 0.95
N ALA A 18 -6.00 4.50 2.11
CA ALA A 18 -5.33 4.37 3.39
C ALA A 18 -4.68 2.98 3.57
N GLY A 19 -5.32 1.92 3.07
CA GLY A 19 -4.80 0.56 3.05
C GLY A 19 -3.51 0.45 2.24
N GLU A 20 -3.53 0.93 0.99
CA GLU A 20 -2.36 0.88 0.10
C GLU A 20 -1.21 1.75 0.62
N SER A 21 -1.53 2.91 1.19
CA SER A 21 -0.53 3.77 1.85
C SER A 21 0.15 3.06 3.02
N GLN A 22 -0.60 2.28 3.81
CA GLN A 22 -0.04 1.50 4.92
C GLN A 22 0.78 0.31 4.43
N ALA A 23 0.32 -0.38 3.37
CA ALA A 23 1.03 -1.48 2.75
C ALA A 23 2.38 -1.02 2.17
N ASN A 24 2.41 0.10 1.44
CA ASN A 24 3.64 0.74 0.96
C ASN A 24 4.66 0.93 2.09
N ARG A 25 4.26 1.60 3.19
CA ARG A 25 5.16 1.87 4.32
C ARG A 25 5.67 0.59 4.98
N LYS A 26 4.81 -0.44 5.08
CA LYS A 26 5.18 -1.74 5.64
C LYS A 26 6.24 -2.44 4.76
N TYR A 27 6.04 -2.45 3.44
CA TYR A 27 7.00 -3.06 2.52
C TYR A 27 8.33 -2.31 2.48
N LEU A 28 8.35 -0.99 2.59
CA LEU A 28 9.59 -0.23 2.73
C LEU A 28 10.34 -0.60 4.02
N ALA A 29 9.63 -0.78 5.14
CA ALA A 29 10.23 -1.23 6.40
C ALA A 29 10.81 -2.65 6.28
N PHE A 30 10.12 -3.56 5.58
CA PHE A 30 10.61 -4.91 5.34
C PHE A 30 11.82 -4.93 4.39
N ALA A 31 11.82 -4.09 3.36
CA ALA A 31 12.98 -3.93 2.49
C ALA A 31 14.22 -3.50 3.28
N LYS A 32 14.08 -2.48 4.13
CA LYS A 32 15.16 -1.99 5.01
C LYS A 32 15.68 -3.11 5.92
N LYS A 33 14.78 -3.86 6.56
CA LYS A 33 15.17 -4.98 7.43
C LYS A 33 15.87 -6.10 6.66
N ALA A 34 15.41 -6.42 5.45
CA ALA A 34 16.04 -7.41 4.60
C ALA A 34 17.44 -6.99 4.14
N ASP A 35 17.68 -5.69 3.86
CA ASP A 35 19.04 -5.20 3.59
C ASP A 35 19.96 -5.35 4.81
N GLU A 36 19.48 -4.98 6.00
CA GLU A 36 20.24 -5.10 7.27
C GLU A 36 20.65 -6.54 7.58
N GLU A 37 19.85 -7.51 7.15
CA GLU A 37 20.11 -8.96 7.35
C GLU A 37 20.85 -9.62 6.18
N GLY A 38 21.18 -8.86 5.12
CA GLY A 38 21.90 -9.38 3.96
C GLY A 38 21.05 -10.11 2.91
N TYR A 39 19.71 -10.03 3.01
CA TYR A 39 18.77 -10.65 2.06
C TYR A 39 18.44 -9.71 0.89
N GLY A 40 19.43 -9.38 0.07
CA GLY A 40 19.29 -8.38 -1.00
C GLY A 40 18.19 -8.68 -2.04
N GLN A 41 17.93 -9.96 -2.37
CA GLN A 41 16.84 -10.31 -3.29
C GLN A 41 15.46 -10.05 -2.67
N ALA A 42 15.26 -10.41 -1.40
CA ALA A 42 14.02 -10.13 -0.70
C ALA A 42 13.79 -8.62 -0.56
N ALA A 43 14.85 -7.87 -0.27
CA ALA A 43 14.76 -6.41 -0.19
C ALA A 43 14.32 -5.76 -1.52
N LYS A 44 14.79 -6.28 -2.67
CA LYS A 44 14.33 -5.83 -4.00
C LYS A 44 12.85 -6.13 -4.23
N LEU A 45 12.40 -7.33 -3.85
CA LEU A 45 10.99 -7.71 -3.99
C LEU A 45 10.08 -6.83 -3.12
N PHE A 46 10.47 -6.56 -1.88
CA PHE A 46 9.70 -5.65 -1.02
C PHE A 46 9.64 -4.22 -1.55
N ARG A 47 10.73 -3.69 -2.12
CA ARG A 47 10.69 -2.37 -2.77
C ARG A 47 9.75 -2.36 -3.97
N ALA A 48 9.82 -3.38 -4.83
CA ALA A 48 8.93 -3.48 -5.98
C ALA A 48 7.45 -3.57 -5.57
N ALA A 49 7.14 -4.29 -4.49
CA ALA A 49 5.80 -4.30 -3.91
C ALA A 49 5.39 -2.92 -3.38
N ALA A 50 6.28 -2.23 -2.66
CA ALA A 50 5.99 -0.87 -2.19
C ALA A 50 5.68 0.09 -3.36
N ASP A 51 6.46 0.04 -4.44
CA ASP A 51 6.25 0.85 -5.64
C ASP A 51 4.88 0.54 -6.29
N ALA A 52 4.48 -0.74 -6.32
CA ALA A 52 3.16 -1.13 -6.80
C ALA A 52 2.03 -0.52 -5.94
N GLU A 53 2.16 -0.52 -4.61
CA GLU A 53 1.15 0.11 -3.74
C GLU A 53 1.08 1.63 -3.89
N THR A 54 2.18 2.29 -4.26
CA THR A 54 2.11 3.71 -4.64
C THR A 54 1.24 3.92 -5.87
N VAL A 55 1.35 3.04 -6.88
CA VAL A 55 0.49 3.09 -8.06
C VAL A 55 -0.97 2.81 -7.70
N HIS A 56 -1.25 1.80 -6.88
CA HIS A 56 -2.61 1.51 -6.42
C HIS A 56 -3.22 2.69 -5.66
N ALA A 57 -2.47 3.29 -4.71
CA ALA A 57 -2.93 4.45 -3.96
C ALA A 57 -3.26 5.65 -4.89
N HIS A 58 -2.48 5.89 -5.96
CA HIS A 58 -2.78 6.97 -6.88
C HIS A 58 -3.94 6.69 -7.85
N ALA A 59 -4.33 5.43 -8.02
CA ALA A 59 -5.38 5.02 -8.94
C ALA A 59 -6.79 4.94 -8.29
N HIS A 60 -6.88 5.11 -6.97
CA HIS A 60 -8.13 5.17 -6.19
C HIS A 60 -8.59 6.61 -5.97
#